data_AF-A0A7S2QJQ3-F1
#
_entry.id   AF-A0A7S2QJQ3-F1
#
_cell.length_a   1.000
_cell.length_b   1.000
_cell.length_c   1.000
_cell.angle_alpha   90.00
_cell.angle_beta   90.00
_cell.angle_gamma   90.00
#
_symmetry.space_group_name_H-M   'P 1'
#
loop_
_entity.id
_entity.type
_entity.pdbx_description
1 polymer ?
#
loop_
_entity_poly.entity_id
_entity_poly.type
_entity_poly.pdbx_seq_one_letter_code
_entity_poly.pdbx_strand_id
1 'polypeptide(L)'
;VFDFDETLTLVTLMTPDGNFLPEQSAWATEMNFESPWVEGSRVAKLQDMLSALAAGKDGETRVLACLTRNGNASGVAAVVNLLQASGLDAHFACVWALPFRPDKRSGAFQEDGQWSFFDAPIRFGQDHKADVLSQIARSPEQWFPQLGGTSRMAQAVARLAPLRLEEMVLVDDQRANFQSETGAHVLRYCKVARFDADYRDFGFCRNMGGIGAHDDADYETLKRFVEDPWMCKDTFCVRCQEREFPGSDAKRPVRLVVFDFDETLTMATFIPGSPRFSTELGWSAQDTEWSKDDLVTYNFESPYVDGSRVAKLRRVLAGLRESSDGSRQRTLAVLSKNEEGVVAVLNLLTLAGLDEFFSAIWTIPARRSIPNGAYQEGGEWHFFEPPVARVHEHKADVLHSVAGDPASWFPQLAGSDGEQCCPGLLGLGLEGIVLVDDERANFRSNSTSEAKVLRYCKVARYDEVYRDCGPLNQMGGIGAHSDKDFETLRAFVESPWQYPYESLPDPALSVSRAPTDRSAPLLRPSSREFGSAPSLARPSSVASLCRDASAVDEPERPKAPRIRKSARALGDEPPPAA
;
A
#
# COMPACT_ATOMS: atom_id res chain seq x y z
N VAL A 1 7.98 3.38 -15.82
CA VAL A 1 6.99 3.27 -16.90
C VAL A 1 5.63 3.18 -16.26
N PHE A 2 4.69 4.02 -16.67
CA PHE A 2 3.32 4.04 -16.15
C PHE A 2 2.37 3.51 -17.19
N ASP A 3 1.42 2.67 -16.80
CA ASP A 3 0.18 2.57 -17.55
C ASP A 3 -0.57 3.89 -17.51
N PHE A 4 -1.30 4.17 -18.58
CA PHE A 4 -2.16 5.33 -18.66
C PHE A 4 -3.51 5.05 -18.02
N ASP A 5 -4.20 4.03 -18.55
CA ASP A 5 -5.62 3.81 -18.31
C ASP A 5 -5.83 3.28 -16.89
N GLU A 6 -6.67 3.96 -16.09
CA GLU A 6 -7.01 3.61 -14.70
C GLU A 6 -5.80 3.45 -13.76
N THR A 7 -4.62 3.91 -14.20
CA THR A 7 -3.39 3.96 -13.41
C THR A 7 -2.99 5.42 -13.16
N LEU A 8 -2.91 6.23 -14.22
CA LEU A 8 -2.78 7.69 -14.10
C LEU A 8 -4.16 8.34 -14.07
N THR A 9 -5.06 7.89 -14.94
CA THR A 9 -6.47 8.30 -14.95
C THR A 9 -7.28 7.56 -13.88
N LEU A 10 -8.43 8.12 -13.47
CA LEU A 10 -9.44 7.46 -12.64
C LEU A 10 -10.36 6.60 -13.52
N VAL A 11 -10.79 7.20 -14.62
CA VAL A 11 -11.49 6.62 -15.76
C VAL A 11 -10.87 7.21 -17.01
N THR A 12 -10.73 6.42 -18.07
CA THR A 12 -10.15 6.93 -19.31
C THR A 12 -11.22 7.37 -20.31
N LEU A 13 -11.46 8.68 -20.37
CA LEU A 13 -12.40 9.33 -21.26
C LEU A 13 -11.65 10.18 -22.28
N MET A 14 -11.71 9.76 -23.54
CA MET A 14 -11.11 10.46 -24.68
C MET A 14 -12.16 10.75 -25.75
N THR A 15 -11.98 11.84 -26.49
CA THR A 15 -12.78 12.10 -27.70
C THR A 15 -12.47 11.06 -28.78
N PRO A 16 -13.41 10.77 -29.71
CA PRO A 16 -13.19 9.79 -30.76
C PRO A 16 -11.98 10.08 -31.67
N ASP A 17 -11.67 11.36 -31.87
CA ASP A 17 -10.53 11.83 -32.65
C ASP A 17 -9.30 12.12 -31.78
N GLY A 18 -9.42 12.00 -30.45
CA GLY A 18 -8.35 12.21 -29.50
C GLY A 18 -7.95 13.67 -29.29
N ASN A 19 -8.63 14.64 -29.91
CA ASN A 19 -8.35 16.07 -29.73
C ASN A 19 -9.33 16.69 -28.74
N PHE A 20 -8.87 17.71 -28.01
CA PHE A 20 -9.69 18.46 -27.07
C PHE A 20 -9.69 19.94 -27.46
N LEU A 21 -10.87 20.54 -27.54
CA LEU A 21 -11.02 21.99 -27.56
C LEU A 21 -10.60 22.57 -26.19
N PRO A 22 -10.23 23.86 -26.10
CA PRO A 22 -9.84 24.48 -24.82
C PRO A 22 -10.87 24.27 -23.70
N GLU A 23 -12.16 24.41 -23.99
CA GLU A 23 -13.26 24.17 -23.06
C GLU A 23 -13.42 22.69 -22.67
N GLN A 24 -13.06 21.77 -23.56
CA GLN A 24 -13.09 20.32 -23.30
C GLN A 24 -11.89 19.87 -22.47
N SER A 25 -10.76 20.58 -22.53
CA SER A 25 -9.52 20.22 -21.84
C SER A 25 -9.68 20.28 -20.32
N ALA A 26 -10.35 21.30 -19.81
CA ALA A 26 -10.67 21.43 -18.39
C ALA A 26 -11.59 20.30 -17.91
N TRP A 27 -12.63 20.00 -18.68
CA TRP A 27 -13.55 18.89 -18.37
C TRP A 27 -12.84 17.53 -18.44
N ALA A 28 -12.04 17.29 -19.47
CA ALA A 28 -11.29 16.05 -19.63
C ALA A 28 -10.31 15.86 -18.47
N THR A 29 -9.63 16.93 -18.04
CA THR A 29 -8.75 16.91 -16.87
C THR A 29 -9.51 16.56 -15.60
N GLU A 30 -10.64 17.23 -15.37
CA GLU A 30 -11.49 17.00 -14.20
C GLU A 30 -12.03 15.57 -14.16
N MET A 31 -12.48 15.02 -15.28
CA MET A 31 -13.06 13.68 -15.33
C MET A 31 -12.02 12.55 -15.36
N ASN A 32 -10.84 12.76 -15.94
CA ASN A 32 -9.82 11.72 -16.02
C ASN A 32 -8.88 11.74 -14.82
N PHE A 33 -8.53 12.89 -14.24
CA PHE A 33 -7.43 12.97 -13.29
C PHE A 33 -7.81 13.51 -11.92
N GLU A 34 -8.90 14.27 -11.78
CA GLU A 34 -9.30 14.85 -10.49
C GLU A 34 -10.20 13.92 -9.68
N SER A 35 -9.75 13.59 -8.47
CA SER A 35 -10.49 12.73 -7.55
C SER A 35 -11.41 13.54 -6.64
N PRO A 36 -12.69 13.13 -6.48
CA PRO A 36 -13.59 13.72 -5.49
C PRO A 36 -13.36 13.16 -4.08
N TRP A 37 -12.49 12.18 -3.90
CA TRP A 37 -12.29 11.46 -2.62
C TRP A 37 -11.08 11.95 -1.82
N VAL A 38 -10.17 12.70 -2.43
CA VAL A 38 -9.01 13.30 -1.75
C VAL A 38 -9.08 14.81 -1.80
N GLU A 39 -8.58 15.46 -0.75
CA GLU A 39 -8.58 16.92 -0.67
C GLU A 39 -7.57 17.55 -1.64
N GLY A 40 -7.93 18.66 -2.28
CA GLY A 40 -7.05 19.40 -3.19
C GLY A 40 -7.05 18.88 -4.63
N SER A 41 -6.10 19.35 -5.45
CA SER A 41 -5.97 18.92 -6.86
C SER A 41 -5.10 17.67 -6.94
N ARG A 42 -5.69 16.56 -7.38
CA ARG A 42 -4.96 15.31 -7.64
C ARG A 42 -3.96 15.49 -8.78
N VAL A 43 -4.28 16.29 -9.80
CA VAL A 43 -3.35 16.58 -10.91
C VAL A 43 -2.08 17.26 -10.40
N ALA A 44 -2.21 18.25 -9.51
CA ALA A 44 -1.04 18.90 -8.92
C ALA A 44 -0.18 17.91 -8.13
N LYS A 45 -0.79 17.03 -7.34
CA LYS A 45 -0.08 15.97 -6.60
C LYS A 45 0.61 14.98 -7.53
N LEU A 46 -0.03 14.61 -8.65
CA LEU A 46 0.60 13.79 -9.69
C LEU A 46 1.82 14.49 -10.31
N GLN A 47 1.72 15.78 -10.62
CA GLN A 47 2.84 16.57 -11.15
C GLN A 47 4.01 16.61 -10.16
N ASP A 48 3.74 16.83 -8.87
CA ASP A 48 4.75 16.83 -7.82
C ASP A 48 5.43 15.46 -7.69
N MET A 49 4.63 14.38 -7.68
CA MET A 49 5.13 13.00 -7.60
C MET A 49 5.97 12.63 -8.82
N LEU A 50 5.50 12.92 -10.04
CA LEU A 50 6.25 12.66 -11.28
C LEU A 50 7.54 13.49 -11.33
N SER A 51 7.50 14.75 -10.90
CA SER A 51 8.69 15.61 -10.79
C SER A 51 9.72 15.03 -9.83
N ALA A 52 9.28 14.59 -8.64
CA ALA A 52 10.14 13.97 -7.65
C ALA A 52 10.76 12.65 -8.17
N LEU A 53 9.96 11.81 -8.83
CA LEU A 53 10.44 10.57 -9.43
C LEU A 53 11.49 10.82 -10.52
N ALA A 54 11.26 11.81 -11.39
CA ALA A 54 12.15 12.20 -12.47
C ALA A 54 13.45 12.86 -11.97
N ALA A 55 13.38 13.67 -10.90
CA ALA A 55 14.57 14.25 -10.28
C ALA A 55 15.43 13.19 -9.59
N GLY A 56 14.77 12.19 -8.99
CA GLY A 56 15.36 11.12 -8.23
C GLY A 56 16.10 11.53 -6.96
N LYS A 57 16.59 10.52 -6.25
CA LYS A 57 17.38 10.71 -5.02
C LYS A 57 18.83 10.98 -5.40
N ASP A 58 19.53 11.80 -4.62
CA ASP A 58 20.97 12.08 -4.80
C ASP A 58 21.35 12.69 -6.17
N GLY A 59 20.39 13.31 -6.86
CA GLY A 59 20.59 13.93 -8.18
C GLY A 59 20.59 12.95 -9.35
N GLU A 60 20.26 11.68 -9.12
CA GLU A 60 20.09 10.70 -10.18
C GLU A 60 18.76 10.89 -10.90
N THR A 61 18.81 11.60 -12.04
CA THR A 61 17.63 11.82 -12.88
C THR A 61 17.11 10.52 -13.49
N ARG A 62 15.79 10.33 -13.52
CA ARG A 62 15.12 9.18 -14.13
C ARG A 62 14.30 9.58 -15.34
N VAL A 63 14.17 8.66 -16.28
CA VAL A 63 13.30 8.83 -17.45
C VAL A 63 11.94 8.21 -17.15
N LEU A 64 10.89 9.02 -17.28
CA LEU A 64 9.51 8.54 -17.17
C LEU A 64 8.95 8.31 -18.57
N ALA A 65 8.15 7.26 -18.71
CA ALA A 65 7.48 6.92 -19.95
C ALA A 65 6.11 6.31 -19.65
N CYS A 66 5.22 6.37 -20.63
CA CYS A 66 3.87 5.84 -20.56
C CYS A 66 3.69 4.66 -21.53
N LEU A 67 3.06 3.57 -21.09
CA LEU A 67 2.79 2.37 -21.88
C LEU A 67 1.36 1.89 -21.66
N THR A 68 0.51 2.06 -22.66
CA THR A 68 -0.95 1.88 -22.54
C THR A 68 -1.50 0.85 -23.52
N ARG A 69 -2.65 0.25 -23.19
CA ARG A 69 -3.45 -0.60 -24.10
C ARG A 69 -4.63 0.16 -24.73
N ASN A 70 -4.54 1.49 -24.83
CA ASN A 70 -5.64 2.34 -25.22
C ASN A 70 -6.17 2.01 -26.62
N GLY A 71 -7.48 1.77 -26.70
CA GLY A 71 -8.17 1.36 -27.92
C GLY A 71 -8.52 2.50 -28.89
N ASN A 72 -8.23 3.76 -28.56
CA ASN A 72 -8.69 4.94 -29.32
C ASN A 72 -8.24 4.91 -30.79
N ALA A 73 -9.09 5.42 -31.68
CA ALA A 73 -8.86 5.43 -33.13
C ALA A 73 -7.66 6.30 -33.56
N SER A 74 -7.26 7.27 -32.73
CA SER A 74 -6.09 8.12 -32.95
C SER A 74 -4.79 7.55 -32.35
N GLY A 75 -4.85 6.37 -31.73
CA GLY A 75 -3.68 5.68 -31.17
C GLY A 75 -2.97 6.53 -30.10
N VAL A 76 -1.64 6.56 -30.15
CA VAL A 76 -0.81 7.26 -29.16
C VAL A 76 -1.05 8.77 -29.11
N ALA A 77 -1.55 9.39 -30.19
CA ALA A 77 -1.84 10.82 -30.24
C ALA A 77 -2.95 11.23 -29.26
N ALA A 78 -3.97 10.39 -29.07
CA ALA A 78 -5.04 10.66 -28.12
C ALA A 78 -4.51 10.71 -26.66
N VAL A 79 -3.57 9.82 -26.35
CA VAL A 79 -2.92 9.74 -25.03
C VAL A 79 -2.08 10.99 -24.78
N VAL A 80 -1.26 11.39 -25.76
CA VAL A 80 -0.44 12.61 -25.69
C VAL A 80 -1.32 13.85 -25.51
N ASN A 81 -2.39 13.98 -26.28
CA ASN A 81 -3.30 15.12 -26.19
C ASN A 81 -4.00 15.21 -24.81
N LEU A 82 -4.37 14.07 -24.21
CA LEU A 82 -4.97 14.06 -22.87
C LEU A 82 -3.94 14.38 -21.77
N LEU A 83 -2.69 13.91 -21.92
CA LEU A 83 -1.58 14.32 -21.04
C LEU A 83 -1.29 15.83 -21.17
N GLN A 84 -1.36 16.40 -22.38
CA GLN A 84 -1.21 17.84 -22.60
C GLN A 84 -2.34 18.65 -21.99
N ALA A 85 -3.58 18.18 -22.10
CA ALA A 85 -4.74 18.84 -21.51
C ALA A 85 -4.61 19.00 -19.98
N SER A 86 -3.97 18.02 -19.32
CA SER A 86 -3.70 18.02 -17.87
C SER A 86 -2.33 18.61 -17.48
N GLY A 87 -1.49 18.94 -18.46
CA GLY A 87 -0.10 19.40 -18.22
C GLY A 87 0.81 18.32 -17.61
N LEU A 88 0.47 17.04 -17.75
CA LEU A 88 1.29 15.92 -17.28
C LEU A 88 2.33 15.49 -18.31
N ASP A 89 2.16 15.85 -19.59
CA ASP A 89 3.03 15.44 -20.70
C ASP A 89 4.48 15.91 -20.52
N ALA A 90 4.70 17.06 -19.88
CA ALA A 90 6.02 17.62 -19.58
C ALA A 90 6.92 16.70 -18.72
N HIS A 91 6.35 15.69 -18.06
CA HIS A 91 7.10 14.74 -17.24
C HIS A 91 7.51 13.47 -17.98
N PHE A 92 6.98 13.21 -19.18
CA PHE A 92 7.19 11.96 -19.91
C PHE A 92 8.10 12.15 -21.12
N ALA A 93 9.13 11.32 -21.24
CA ALA A 93 10.01 11.31 -22.39
C ALA A 93 9.41 10.56 -23.59
N CYS A 94 8.60 9.53 -23.33
CA CYS A 94 7.98 8.68 -24.34
C CYS A 94 6.57 8.22 -23.93
N VAL A 95 5.74 7.95 -24.92
CA VAL A 95 4.45 7.27 -24.81
C VAL A 95 4.39 6.17 -25.85
N TRP A 96 3.94 4.98 -25.47
CA TRP A 96 3.74 3.84 -26.38
C TRP A 96 2.34 3.25 -26.18
N ALA A 97 1.73 2.79 -27.28
CA ALA A 97 0.38 2.23 -27.29
C ALA A 97 0.35 0.80 -27.86
N LEU A 98 -0.43 -0.06 -27.22
CA LEU A 98 -0.71 -1.46 -27.57
C LEU A 98 -2.22 -1.66 -27.84
N PRO A 99 -2.63 -2.65 -28.66
CA PRO A 99 -1.79 -3.47 -29.53
C PRO A 99 -1.25 -2.67 -30.72
N PHE A 100 -0.26 -3.21 -31.42
CA PHE A 100 0.23 -2.58 -32.66
C PHE A 100 -0.87 -2.52 -33.74
N ARG A 101 -1.02 -1.34 -34.36
CA ARG A 101 -1.97 -1.10 -35.47
C ARG A 101 -1.20 -0.57 -36.69
N PRO A 102 -1.15 -1.30 -37.82
CA PRO A 102 -0.32 -0.93 -38.97
C PRO A 102 -0.63 0.45 -39.57
N ASP A 103 -1.86 0.94 -39.40
CA ASP A 103 -2.34 2.22 -39.91
C ASP A 103 -2.18 3.37 -38.91
N LYS A 104 -1.57 3.13 -37.74
CA LYS A 104 -1.41 4.10 -36.66
C LYS A 104 0.00 4.10 -36.12
N ARG A 105 0.46 5.30 -35.74
CA ARG A 105 1.69 5.45 -34.96
C ARG A 105 1.48 4.84 -33.58
N SER A 106 2.40 4.00 -33.15
CA SER A 106 2.37 3.29 -31.86
C SER A 106 3.28 3.90 -30.81
N GLY A 107 4.11 4.89 -31.18
CA GLY A 107 5.01 5.59 -30.27
C GLY A 107 5.00 7.11 -30.49
N ALA A 108 5.25 7.85 -29.41
CA ALA A 108 5.55 9.26 -29.41
C ALA A 108 6.70 9.54 -28.43
N PHE A 109 7.57 10.50 -28.76
CA PHE A 109 8.65 10.95 -27.88
C PHE A 109 8.70 12.47 -27.82
N GLN A 110 9.19 12.99 -26.70
CA GLN A 110 9.30 14.43 -26.45
C GLN A 110 10.75 14.90 -26.66
N GLU A 111 10.93 15.95 -27.47
CA GLU A 111 12.20 16.66 -27.65
C GLU A 111 11.95 18.16 -27.69
N ASP A 112 12.67 18.93 -26.86
CA ASP A 112 12.54 20.39 -26.74
C ASP A 112 11.10 20.89 -26.57
N GLY A 113 10.30 20.14 -25.80
CA GLY A 113 8.89 20.45 -25.52
C GLY A 113 7.93 20.12 -26.67
N GLN A 114 8.40 19.51 -27.76
CA GLN A 114 7.58 19.07 -28.89
C GLN A 114 7.49 17.55 -28.94
N TRP A 115 6.30 17.05 -29.28
CA TRP A 115 6.05 15.62 -29.47
C TRP A 115 6.26 15.21 -30.92
N SER A 116 7.06 14.18 -31.13
CA SER A 116 7.29 13.54 -32.42
C SER A 116 6.76 12.11 -32.39
N PHE A 117 6.09 11.69 -33.47
CA PHE A 117 5.44 10.38 -33.56
C PHE A 117 6.25 9.41 -34.41
N PHE A 118 6.31 8.14 -34.01
CA PHE A 118 7.06 7.09 -34.68
C PHE A 118 6.36 5.73 -34.60
N ASP A 119 6.83 4.77 -35.40
CA ASP A 119 6.39 3.39 -35.30
C ASP A 119 7.31 2.68 -34.30
N ALA A 120 6.81 2.45 -33.09
CA ALA A 120 7.53 1.66 -32.11
C ALA A 120 7.70 0.21 -32.64
N PRO A 121 8.83 -0.46 -32.34
CA PRO A 121 9.19 -1.77 -32.90
C PRO A 121 8.35 -2.94 -32.34
N ILE A 122 7.07 -2.71 -32.07
CA ILE A 122 6.11 -3.70 -31.57
C ILE A 122 5.75 -4.64 -32.73
N ARG A 123 6.06 -5.93 -32.59
CA ARG A 123 5.71 -6.94 -33.59
C ARG A 123 4.36 -7.59 -33.25
N PHE A 124 3.68 -8.09 -34.26
CA PHE A 124 2.45 -8.87 -34.09
C PHE A 124 2.69 -10.05 -33.14
N GLY A 125 1.83 -10.21 -32.12
CA GLY A 125 1.98 -11.23 -31.07
C GLY A 125 2.82 -10.80 -29.87
N GLN A 126 3.32 -9.56 -29.83
CA GLN A 126 3.99 -8.95 -28.66
C GLN A 126 3.12 -7.87 -28.02
N ASP A 127 1.81 -8.11 -27.94
CA ASP A 127 0.83 -7.18 -27.38
C ASP A 127 0.74 -7.32 -25.85
N HIS A 128 1.90 -7.33 -25.20
CA HIS A 128 2.02 -7.48 -23.76
C HIS A 128 3.10 -6.58 -23.18
N LYS A 129 2.80 -5.92 -22.05
CA LYS A 129 3.70 -4.91 -21.48
C LYS A 129 5.02 -5.51 -21.00
N ALA A 130 5.00 -6.67 -20.35
CA ALA A 130 6.21 -7.38 -19.95
C ALA A 130 7.16 -7.68 -21.14
N ASP A 131 6.62 -8.06 -22.31
CA ASP A 131 7.41 -8.28 -23.52
C ASP A 131 8.02 -6.98 -24.05
N VAL A 132 7.23 -5.89 -24.06
CA VAL A 132 7.70 -4.56 -24.46
C VAL A 132 8.84 -4.07 -23.56
N LEU A 133 8.71 -4.17 -22.24
CA LEU A 133 9.78 -3.75 -21.32
C LEU A 133 11.05 -4.58 -21.50
N SER A 134 10.91 -5.89 -21.74
CA SER A 134 12.05 -6.76 -22.05
C SER A 134 12.77 -6.36 -23.34
N GLN A 135 12.05 -5.87 -24.34
CA GLN A 135 12.64 -5.35 -25.59
C GLN A 135 13.29 -3.99 -25.40
N ILE A 136 12.67 -3.10 -24.61
CA ILE A 136 13.26 -1.80 -24.23
C ILE A 136 14.62 -2.01 -23.56
N ALA A 137 14.74 -2.96 -22.63
CA ALA A 137 16.01 -3.28 -21.99
C ALA A 137 17.06 -3.83 -22.99
N ARG A 138 16.64 -4.63 -23.98
CA ARG A 138 17.57 -5.22 -24.98
C ARG A 138 18.04 -4.23 -26.04
N SER A 139 17.20 -3.27 -26.42
CA SER A 139 17.43 -2.37 -27.56
C SER A 139 16.83 -0.98 -27.32
N PRO A 140 17.28 -0.24 -26.28
CA PRO A 140 16.67 1.03 -25.90
C PRO A 140 16.67 2.06 -27.06
N GLU A 141 17.66 2.01 -27.95
CA GLU A 141 17.76 2.89 -29.13
C GLU A 141 16.58 2.79 -30.10
N GLN A 142 15.87 1.67 -30.13
CA GLN A 142 14.68 1.50 -30.99
C GLN A 142 13.41 2.07 -30.34
N TRP A 143 13.41 2.22 -29.01
CA TRP A 143 12.26 2.67 -28.23
C TRP A 143 12.37 4.15 -27.82
N PHE A 144 13.58 4.69 -27.86
CA PHE A 144 13.89 6.09 -27.59
C PHE A 144 14.66 6.72 -28.77
N PRO A 145 13.97 7.11 -29.86
CA PRO A 145 14.60 7.73 -31.03
C PRO A 145 15.43 8.99 -30.72
N GLN A 146 15.09 9.69 -29.62
CA GLN A 146 15.82 10.86 -29.14
C GLN A 146 17.22 10.55 -28.57
N LEU A 147 17.63 9.27 -28.47
CA LEU A 147 18.97 8.90 -28.00
C LEU A 147 20.12 9.51 -28.84
N GLY A 148 19.87 9.85 -30.10
CA GLY A 148 20.84 10.54 -30.96
C GLY A 148 20.80 12.07 -30.88
N GLY A 149 19.87 12.64 -30.11
CA GLY A 149 19.65 14.08 -29.99
C GLY A 149 20.68 14.80 -29.10
N THR A 150 20.67 16.13 -29.13
CA THR A 150 21.52 16.97 -28.25
C THR A 150 20.74 17.63 -27.10
N SER A 151 19.41 17.47 -27.08
CA SER A 151 18.52 18.04 -26.07
C SER A 151 18.81 17.50 -24.66
N ARG A 152 18.37 18.22 -23.62
CA ARG A 152 18.51 17.77 -22.22
C ARG A 152 17.83 16.42 -21.98
N MET A 153 16.68 16.20 -22.62
CA MET A 153 15.97 14.93 -22.58
C MET A 153 16.79 13.83 -23.25
N ALA A 154 17.35 14.08 -24.44
CA ALA A 154 18.25 13.14 -25.12
C ALA A 154 19.45 12.74 -24.24
N GLN A 155 20.06 13.69 -23.51
CA GLN A 155 21.15 13.40 -22.58
C GLN A 155 20.71 12.54 -21.38
N ALA A 156 19.51 12.78 -20.83
CA ALA A 156 18.96 11.96 -19.75
C ALA A 156 18.69 10.53 -20.24
N VAL A 157 18.12 10.39 -21.44
CA VAL A 157 17.86 9.09 -22.07
C VAL A 157 19.17 8.38 -22.45
N ALA A 158 20.21 9.10 -22.89
CA ALA A 158 21.51 8.53 -23.23
C ALA A 158 22.17 7.78 -22.06
N ARG A 159 21.88 8.18 -20.82
CA ARG A 159 22.34 7.48 -19.61
C ARG A 159 21.65 6.13 -19.40
N LEU A 160 20.55 5.86 -20.09
CA LEU A 160 19.87 4.58 -20.01
C LEU A 160 20.70 3.45 -20.61
N ALA A 161 21.66 3.70 -21.52
CA ALA A 161 22.41 2.61 -22.16
C ALA A 161 23.67 2.22 -21.36
N PRO A 162 23.84 0.96 -20.91
CA PRO A 162 22.95 -0.20 -21.10
C PRO A 162 21.83 -0.30 -20.05
N LEU A 163 20.57 -0.43 -20.49
CA LEU A 163 19.40 -0.47 -19.61
C LEU A 163 19.10 -1.91 -19.23
N ARG A 164 18.96 -2.18 -17.93
CA ARG A 164 18.59 -3.52 -17.45
C ARG A 164 17.14 -3.56 -16.99
N LEU A 165 16.54 -4.74 -17.05
CA LEU A 165 15.14 -4.92 -16.65
C LEU A 165 14.94 -4.64 -15.15
N GLU A 166 15.97 -4.92 -14.34
CA GLU A 166 16.01 -4.57 -12.93
C GLU A 166 16.02 -3.05 -12.69
N GLU A 167 16.36 -2.23 -13.68
CA GLU A 167 16.37 -0.76 -13.56
C GLU A 167 15.03 -0.13 -13.97
N MET A 168 14.06 -0.95 -14.37
CA MET A 168 12.75 -0.52 -14.83
C MET A 168 11.68 -0.84 -13.79
N VAL A 169 10.81 0.13 -13.50
CA VAL A 169 9.60 -0.07 -12.70
C VAL A 169 8.37 0.10 -13.60
N LEU A 170 7.45 -0.87 -13.58
CA LEU A 170 6.13 -0.74 -14.20
C LEU A 170 5.09 -0.38 -13.13
N VAL A 171 4.39 0.73 -13.30
CA VAL A 171 3.22 1.08 -12.49
C VAL A 171 2.00 0.79 -13.34
N ASP A 172 1.14 -0.13 -12.90
CA ASP A 172 0.02 -0.63 -13.71
C ASP A 172 -1.09 -1.10 -12.79
N ASP A 173 -2.31 -1.13 -13.28
CA ASP A 173 -3.49 -1.54 -12.54
C ASP A 173 -4.04 -2.90 -13.01
N GLN A 174 -3.32 -3.62 -13.87
CA GLN A 174 -3.66 -4.98 -14.29
C GLN A 174 -2.49 -5.93 -14.03
N ARG A 175 -2.70 -6.89 -13.14
CA ARG A 175 -1.68 -7.89 -12.77
C ARG A 175 -1.22 -8.71 -13.97
N ALA A 176 -2.13 -9.01 -14.89
CA ALA A 176 -1.81 -9.75 -16.11
C ALA A 176 -0.65 -9.10 -16.87
N ASN A 177 -0.50 -7.76 -16.85
CA ASN A 177 0.56 -7.06 -17.55
C ASN A 177 1.98 -7.31 -16.99
N PHE A 178 2.13 -7.87 -15.78
CA PHE A 178 3.43 -8.13 -15.16
C PHE A 178 4.12 -9.41 -15.64
N GLN A 179 3.36 -10.35 -16.21
CA GLN A 179 3.89 -11.61 -16.74
C GLN A 179 3.18 -11.97 -18.04
N SER A 180 3.96 -12.15 -19.10
CA SER A 180 3.44 -12.57 -20.40
C SER A 180 3.40 -14.09 -20.54
N GLU A 181 2.62 -14.57 -21.52
CA GLU A 181 2.60 -15.99 -21.94
C GLU A 181 3.94 -16.45 -22.55
N THR A 182 4.78 -15.53 -23.03
CA THR A 182 6.13 -15.84 -23.57
C THR A 182 7.15 -16.14 -22.47
N GLY A 183 6.78 -15.91 -21.20
CA GLY A 183 7.68 -16.02 -20.04
C GLY A 183 8.47 -14.74 -19.75
N ALA A 184 8.18 -13.61 -20.41
CA ALA A 184 8.73 -12.32 -19.97
C ALA A 184 8.05 -11.86 -18.66
N HIS A 185 8.87 -11.43 -17.70
CA HIS A 185 8.44 -10.98 -16.37
C HIS A 185 8.93 -9.57 -16.09
N VAL A 186 8.06 -8.73 -15.53
CA VAL A 186 8.48 -7.44 -14.95
C VAL A 186 9.07 -7.69 -13.57
N LEU A 187 10.31 -7.27 -13.36
CA LEU A 187 11.03 -7.54 -12.11
C LEU A 187 10.70 -6.56 -10.98
N ARG A 188 10.28 -5.34 -11.32
CA ARG A 188 9.80 -4.34 -10.36
C ARG A 188 8.51 -3.75 -10.86
N TYR A 189 7.44 -3.94 -10.11
CA TYR A 189 6.14 -3.40 -10.46
C TYR A 189 5.41 -2.84 -9.25
N CYS A 190 4.54 -1.87 -9.49
CA CYS A 190 3.62 -1.31 -8.52
C CYS A 190 2.20 -1.51 -9.06
N LYS A 191 1.38 -2.24 -8.31
CA LYS A 191 -0.02 -2.48 -8.66
C LYS A 191 -0.89 -1.35 -8.11
N VAL A 192 -1.52 -0.57 -8.99
CA VAL A 192 -2.52 0.43 -8.58
C VAL A 192 -3.86 -0.27 -8.34
N ALA A 193 -4.51 0.02 -7.22
CA ALA A 193 -5.80 -0.58 -6.88
C ALA A 193 -6.92 -0.07 -7.79
N ARG A 194 -7.91 -0.93 -8.05
CA ARG A 194 -9.16 -0.54 -8.70
C ARG A 194 -10.31 -0.64 -7.70
N PHE A 195 -11.33 0.18 -7.87
CA PHE A 195 -12.48 0.27 -6.99
C PHE A 195 -13.75 0.62 -7.78
N ASP A 196 -14.90 0.36 -7.16
CA ASP A 196 -16.19 0.80 -7.68
C ASP A 196 -16.74 1.88 -6.75
N ALA A 197 -17.22 2.98 -7.31
CA ALA A 197 -17.77 4.10 -6.55
C ALA A 197 -18.72 4.94 -7.43
N ASP A 198 -19.58 5.72 -6.79
CA ASP A 198 -20.30 6.79 -7.48
C ASP A 198 -19.31 7.87 -7.91
N TYR A 199 -19.30 8.16 -9.21
CA TYR A 199 -18.36 9.07 -9.83
C TYR A 199 -19.05 10.20 -10.58
N ARG A 200 -19.15 11.36 -9.90
CA ARG A 200 -19.67 12.61 -10.48
C ARG A 200 -21.01 12.37 -11.19
N ASP A 201 -21.12 12.85 -12.43
CA ASP A 201 -22.33 12.75 -13.25
C ASP A 201 -22.48 11.39 -13.97
N PHE A 202 -21.52 10.48 -13.82
CA PHE A 202 -21.56 9.14 -14.42
C PHE A 202 -22.31 8.12 -13.56
N GLY A 203 -22.66 8.49 -12.31
CA GLY A 203 -23.25 7.56 -11.34
C GLY A 203 -22.26 6.48 -10.93
N PHE A 204 -22.76 5.28 -10.64
CA PHE A 204 -21.92 4.17 -10.16
C PHE A 204 -21.00 3.65 -11.27
N CYS A 205 -19.71 3.92 -11.16
CA CYS A 205 -18.68 3.41 -12.07
C CYS A 205 -17.95 2.24 -11.43
N ARG A 206 -17.64 1.23 -12.26
CA ARG A 206 -16.90 0.04 -11.84
C ARG A 206 -15.47 0.08 -12.34
N ASN A 207 -14.57 -0.58 -11.63
CA ASN A 207 -13.16 -0.76 -12.01
C ASN A 207 -12.41 0.55 -12.29
N MET A 208 -12.78 1.63 -11.58
CA MET A 208 -12.01 2.88 -11.63
C MET A 208 -10.69 2.67 -10.90
N GLY A 209 -9.67 3.43 -11.25
CA GLY A 209 -8.38 3.34 -10.58
C GLY A 209 -7.77 4.70 -10.30
N GLY A 210 -6.50 4.85 -10.62
CA GLY A 210 -5.73 6.07 -10.43
C GLY A 210 -4.94 6.08 -9.14
N ILE A 211 -3.62 6.17 -9.27
CA ILE A 211 -2.72 6.33 -8.12
C ILE A 211 -3.07 7.59 -7.32
N GLY A 212 -3.24 7.44 -6.00
CA GLY A 212 -3.68 8.52 -5.10
C GLY A 212 -5.11 8.98 -5.34
N ALA A 213 -5.97 8.12 -5.88
CA ALA A 213 -7.39 8.42 -6.00
C ALA A 213 -8.07 8.53 -4.63
N HIS A 214 -7.68 7.70 -3.66
CA HIS A 214 -8.30 7.65 -2.33
C HIS A 214 -7.37 8.05 -1.19
N ASP A 215 -6.06 7.95 -1.37
CA ASP A 215 -5.08 8.24 -0.32
C ASP A 215 -3.80 8.82 -0.93
N ASP A 216 -3.36 9.96 -0.41
CA ASP A 216 -2.09 10.58 -0.81
C ASP A 216 -0.87 9.71 -0.47
N ALA A 217 -1.01 8.77 0.46
CA ALA A 217 0.03 7.81 0.82
C ALA A 217 0.51 6.95 -0.37
N ASP A 218 -0.31 6.79 -1.41
CA ASP A 218 0.06 6.08 -2.63
C ASP A 218 1.30 6.70 -3.31
N TYR A 219 1.37 8.04 -3.33
CA TYR A 219 2.47 8.76 -3.98
C TYR A 219 3.80 8.53 -3.27
N GLU A 220 3.79 8.64 -1.95
CA GLU A 220 4.99 8.41 -1.13
C GLU A 220 5.40 6.93 -1.14
N THR A 221 4.43 6.02 -1.20
CA THR A 221 4.69 4.58 -1.31
C THR A 221 5.38 4.24 -2.64
N LEU A 222 4.87 4.76 -3.77
CA LEU A 222 5.51 4.57 -5.07
C LEU A 222 6.90 5.20 -5.10
N LYS A 223 7.05 6.43 -4.60
CA LYS A 223 8.33 7.12 -4.53
C LYS A 223 9.36 6.31 -3.75
N ARG A 224 8.99 5.84 -2.55
CA ARG A 224 9.83 4.98 -1.71
C ARG A 224 10.17 3.67 -2.40
N PHE A 225 9.23 3.05 -3.12
CA PHE A 225 9.51 1.82 -3.87
C PHE A 225 10.52 2.06 -5.00
N VAL A 226 10.42 3.19 -5.71
CA VAL A 226 11.36 3.53 -6.78
C VAL A 226 12.75 3.88 -6.23
N GLU A 227 12.80 4.56 -5.09
CA GLU A 227 14.07 4.97 -4.45
C GLU A 227 14.77 3.82 -3.73
N ASP A 228 14.03 3.02 -2.97
CA ASP A 228 14.56 1.95 -2.13
C ASP A 228 13.83 0.61 -2.39
N PRO A 229 13.85 0.05 -3.62
CA PRO A 229 13.06 -1.13 -3.99
C PRO A 229 13.37 -2.38 -3.16
N TRP A 230 14.60 -2.50 -2.65
CA TRP A 230 14.98 -3.58 -1.73
C TRP A 230 14.26 -3.53 -0.38
N MET A 231 13.69 -2.37 -0.01
CA MET A 231 12.85 -2.25 1.16
C MET A 231 11.50 -2.90 0.94
N CYS A 232 11.04 -3.03 -0.31
CA CYS A 232 9.74 -3.57 -0.71
C CYS A 232 9.83 -5.00 -1.24
N LYS A 233 10.86 -5.77 -0.89
CA LYS A 233 10.88 -7.20 -1.22
C LYS A 233 9.68 -7.88 -0.57
N ASP A 234 8.82 -8.45 -1.40
CA ASP A 234 7.78 -9.38 -0.97
C ASP A 234 8.43 -10.72 -0.68
N THR A 235 8.81 -10.90 0.58
CA THR A 235 9.14 -12.21 1.12
C THR A 235 7.89 -12.73 1.80
N PHE A 236 7.57 -14.02 1.68
CA PHE A 236 6.55 -14.70 2.51
C PHE A 236 6.99 -14.87 3.98
N CYS A 237 7.87 -13.99 4.44
CA CYS A 237 8.43 -13.99 5.78
C CYS A 237 8.33 -12.60 6.38
N VAL A 238 8.25 -12.53 7.71
CA VAL A 238 8.32 -11.27 8.43
C VAL A 238 9.69 -10.60 8.29
N ARG A 239 9.72 -9.26 8.31
CA ARG A 239 10.95 -8.46 8.31
C ARG A 239 11.02 -7.57 9.53
N CYS A 240 11.94 -7.89 10.44
CA CYS A 240 12.19 -7.16 11.66
C CYS A 240 13.33 -6.14 11.48
N GLN A 241 13.16 -4.91 11.96
CA GLN A 241 14.16 -3.84 11.87
C GLN A 241 14.11 -2.87 13.05
N GLU A 242 15.29 -2.45 13.52
CA GLU A 242 15.50 -1.33 14.45
C GLU A 242 16.17 -0.16 13.71
N ARG A 243 15.50 0.99 13.66
CA ARG A 243 16.06 2.24 13.14
C ARG A 243 17.11 2.78 14.10
N GLU A 244 18.05 3.55 13.57
CA GLU A 244 19.00 4.29 14.39
C GLU A 244 18.29 5.42 15.18
N PHE A 245 18.65 5.58 16.44
CA PHE A 245 18.16 6.66 17.31
C PHE A 245 19.20 7.01 18.38
N PRO A 246 19.14 8.23 18.97
CA PRO A 246 20.04 8.63 20.04
C PRO A 246 19.98 7.66 21.24
N GLY A 247 21.11 7.04 21.56
CA GLY A 247 21.21 6.09 22.67
C GLY A 247 20.92 4.63 22.32
N SER A 248 20.87 4.25 21.04
CA SER A 248 20.76 2.86 20.58
C SER A 248 21.86 1.94 21.15
N ASP A 249 23.05 2.49 21.41
CA ASP A 249 24.16 1.78 22.06
C ASP A 249 23.81 1.21 23.44
N ALA A 250 22.83 1.81 24.13
CA ALA A 250 22.36 1.33 25.42
C ALA A 250 21.55 0.02 25.31
N LYS A 251 21.21 -0.43 24.10
CA LYS A 251 20.50 -1.70 23.83
C LYS A 251 19.27 -1.86 24.72
N ARG A 252 18.46 -0.80 24.80
CA ARG A 252 17.29 -0.76 25.70
C ARG A 252 16.34 -1.92 25.34
N PRO A 253 15.82 -2.67 26.31
CA PRO A 253 14.96 -3.82 26.04
C PRO A 253 13.57 -3.39 25.56
N VAL A 254 12.89 -4.27 24.84
CA VAL A 254 11.47 -4.11 24.49
C VAL A 254 10.61 -4.35 25.74
N ARG A 255 9.65 -3.46 25.98
CA ARG A 255 8.67 -3.50 27.08
C ARG A 255 7.24 -3.66 26.59
N LEU A 256 6.94 -3.10 25.42
CA LEU A 256 5.62 -3.15 24.80
C LEU A 256 5.74 -3.68 23.37
N VAL A 257 4.95 -4.70 23.03
CA VAL A 257 4.77 -5.17 21.65
C VAL A 257 3.33 -4.89 21.24
N VAL A 258 3.16 -4.08 20.21
CA VAL A 258 1.84 -3.71 19.67
C VAL A 258 1.66 -4.43 18.35
N PHE A 259 0.54 -5.13 18.19
CA PHE A 259 0.18 -5.82 16.96
C PHE A 259 -0.91 -5.05 16.22
N ASP A 260 -0.80 -4.95 14.90
CA ASP A 260 -2.01 -4.80 14.10
C ASP A 260 -2.87 -6.07 14.20
N PHE A 261 -4.15 -5.92 13.91
CA PHE A 261 -5.08 -7.02 13.88
C PHE A 261 -5.21 -7.61 12.48
N ASP A 262 -5.68 -6.80 11.54
CA ASP A 262 -6.04 -7.19 10.18
C ASP A 262 -4.79 -7.62 9.39
N GLU A 263 -4.83 -8.81 8.80
CA GLU A 263 -3.77 -9.43 7.99
C GLU A 263 -2.37 -9.46 8.67
N THR A 264 -2.34 -9.25 9.98
CA THR A 264 -1.17 -9.34 10.87
C THR A 264 -1.36 -10.49 11.85
N LEU A 265 -2.42 -10.43 12.67
CA LEU A 265 -2.85 -11.56 13.50
C LEU A 265 -3.76 -12.49 12.70
N THR A 266 -4.68 -11.89 11.92
CA THR A 266 -5.54 -12.63 10.99
C THR A 266 -4.82 -12.95 9.67
N MET A 267 -5.34 -13.91 8.92
CA MET A 267 -4.95 -14.28 7.55
C MET A 267 -5.65 -13.36 6.54
N ALA A 268 -6.94 -13.19 6.75
CA ALA A 268 -7.85 -12.25 6.12
C ALA A 268 -8.96 -11.97 7.15
N THR A 269 -9.39 -10.72 7.30
CA THR A 269 -10.38 -10.39 8.32
C THR A 269 -11.81 -10.52 7.80
N PHE A 270 -12.51 -11.56 8.24
CA PHE A 270 -13.94 -11.76 8.02
C PHE A 270 -14.71 -11.47 9.31
N ILE A 271 -15.51 -10.40 9.30
CA ILE A 271 -16.37 -10.01 10.41
C ILE A 271 -17.83 -10.34 10.08
N PRO A 272 -18.57 -11.03 10.98
CA PRO A 272 -20.00 -11.24 10.80
C PRO A 272 -20.74 -9.91 10.70
N GLY A 273 -21.61 -9.76 9.69
CA GLY A 273 -22.43 -8.54 9.51
C GLY A 273 -23.54 -8.32 10.56
N SER A 274 -23.52 -9.05 11.68
CA SER A 274 -24.48 -8.86 12.77
C SER A 274 -24.04 -7.68 13.64
N PRO A 275 -24.87 -6.63 13.83
CA PRO A 275 -24.51 -5.49 14.69
C PRO A 275 -24.16 -5.89 16.13
N ARG A 276 -24.66 -7.04 16.60
CA ARG A 276 -24.34 -7.57 17.94
C ARG A 276 -22.88 -7.98 18.05
N PHE A 277 -22.24 -8.38 16.94
CA PHE A 277 -20.83 -8.76 16.92
C PHE A 277 -19.89 -7.58 17.27
N SER A 278 -20.25 -6.37 16.85
CA SER A 278 -19.48 -5.14 17.11
C SER A 278 -19.96 -4.35 18.34
N THR A 279 -20.99 -4.83 19.06
CA THR A 279 -21.56 -4.11 20.21
C THR A 279 -21.67 -4.93 21.49
N GLU A 280 -21.72 -6.26 21.42
CA GLU A 280 -21.85 -7.15 22.59
C GLU A 280 -20.61 -8.02 22.77
N LEU A 281 -20.02 -8.02 23.97
CA LEU A 281 -18.94 -8.95 24.32
C LEU A 281 -19.47 -10.37 24.52
N GLY A 282 -18.62 -11.35 24.17
CA GLY A 282 -18.96 -12.76 24.31
C GLY A 282 -20.03 -13.19 23.31
N TRP A 283 -20.08 -12.51 22.17
CA TRP A 283 -21.00 -12.83 21.09
C TRP A 283 -20.90 -14.32 20.72
N SER A 284 -22.06 -14.93 20.44
CA SER A 284 -22.14 -16.33 20.04
C SER A 284 -22.74 -16.48 18.65
N ALA A 285 -22.20 -17.43 17.89
CA ALA A 285 -22.54 -17.73 16.51
C ALA A 285 -23.95 -18.34 16.29
N GLN A 286 -24.83 -18.36 17.28
CA GLN A 286 -26.10 -19.10 17.21
C GLN A 286 -27.06 -18.54 16.13
N ASP A 287 -26.96 -17.25 15.80
CA ASP A 287 -27.88 -16.54 14.90
C ASP A 287 -27.25 -16.15 13.55
N THR A 288 -26.08 -16.72 13.19
CA THR A 288 -25.38 -16.38 11.94
C THR A 288 -25.09 -17.60 11.07
N GLU A 289 -24.82 -17.35 9.79
CA GLU A 289 -24.34 -18.40 8.87
C GLU A 289 -22.94 -18.93 9.23
N TRP A 290 -22.18 -18.13 9.99
CA TRP A 290 -20.86 -18.47 10.48
C TRP A 290 -20.95 -19.30 11.75
N SER A 291 -20.25 -20.43 11.80
CA SER A 291 -19.93 -21.08 13.08
C SER A 291 -18.67 -20.48 13.70
N LYS A 292 -18.44 -20.74 15.00
CA LYS A 292 -17.19 -20.38 15.68
C LYS A 292 -15.97 -20.96 14.94
N ASP A 293 -16.04 -22.23 14.55
CA ASP A 293 -14.93 -22.91 13.89
C ASP A 293 -14.67 -22.33 12.49
N ASP A 294 -15.72 -21.93 11.76
CA ASP A 294 -15.57 -21.22 10.49
C ASP A 294 -14.83 -19.90 10.71
N LEU A 295 -15.27 -19.05 11.64
CA LEU A 295 -14.60 -17.77 11.90
C LEU A 295 -13.13 -17.94 12.29
N VAL A 296 -12.82 -18.90 13.15
CA VAL A 296 -11.42 -19.20 13.52
C VAL A 296 -10.62 -19.71 12.32
N THR A 297 -11.21 -20.60 11.52
CA THR A 297 -10.55 -21.20 10.36
C THR A 297 -10.24 -20.17 9.28
N TYR A 298 -11.19 -19.29 8.95
CA TYR A 298 -11.00 -18.28 7.90
C TYR A 298 -10.17 -17.09 8.36
N ASN A 299 -10.27 -16.69 9.63
CA ASN A 299 -9.50 -15.54 10.13
C ASN A 299 -8.11 -15.92 10.62
N PHE A 300 -7.87 -17.08 11.24
CA PHE A 300 -6.61 -17.33 11.93
C PHE A 300 -5.85 -18.58 11.48
N GLU A 301 -6.52 -19.58 10.89
CA GLU A 301 -5.83 -20.78 10.41
C GLU A 301 -5.27 -20.60 9.01
N SER A 302 -4.01 -20.97 8.83
CA SER A 302 -3.36 -20.97 7.52
C SER A 302 -3.46 -22.35 6.87
N PRO A 303 -3.86 -22.43 5.58
CA PRO A 303 -3.78 -23.68 4.83
C PRO A 303 -2.36 -24.01 4.34
N TYR A 304 -1.37 -23.11 4.55
CA TYR A 304 -0.03 -23.21 3.96
C TYR A 304 1.04 -23.77 4.91
N VAL A 305 0.69 -24.00 6.18
CA VAL A 305 1.60 -24.57 7.18
C VAL A 305 0.97 -25.78 7.87
N ASP A 306 1.80 -26.72 8.29
CA ASP A 306 1.34 -27.92 8.96
C ASP A 306 0.82 -27.64 10.38
N GLY A 307 -0.33 -28.22 10.72
CA GLY A 307 -0.95 -28.10 12.05
C GLY A 307 -1.67 -26.78 12.28
N SER A 308 -2.11 -26.54 13.53
CA SER A 308 -2.88 -25.32 13.88
C SER A 308 -1.96 -24.11 14.01
N ARG A 309 -2.15 -23.12 13.14
CA ARG A 309 -1.51 -21.80 13.25
C ARG A 309 -1.94 -21.09 14.52
N VAL A 310 -3.21 -21.22 14.94
CA VAL A 310 -3.70 -20.63 16.21
C VAL A 310 -2.90 -21.17 17.40
N ALA A 311 -2.68 -22.48 17.48
CA ALA A 311 -1.88 -23.07 18.55
C ALA A 311 -0.42 -22.57 18.53
N LYS A 312 0.16 -22.35 17.34
CA LYS A 312 1.50 -21.75 17.19
C LYS A 312 1.51 -20.28 17.63
N LEU A 313 0.50 -19.50 17.25
CA LEU A 313 0.31 -18.11 17.67
C LEU A 313 0.21 -17.99 19.19
N ARG A 314 -0.59 -18.84 19.86
CA ARG A 314 -0.67 -18.86 21.34
C ARG A 314 0.70 -19.08 21.97
N ARG A 315 1.50 -20.02 21.45
CA ARG A 315 2.85 -20.29 21.93
C ARG A 315 3.79 -19.10 21.74
N VAL A 316 3.75 -18.42 20.59
CA VAL A 316 4.61 -17.25 20.37
C VAL A 316 4.18 -16.08 21.25
N LEU A 317 2.89 -15.79 21.38
CA LEU A 317 2.38 -14.70 22.22
C LEU A 317 2.74 -14.92 23.70
N ALA A 318 2.58 -16.15 24.21
CA ALA A 318 3.07 -16.51 25.54
C ALA A 318 4.58 -16.27 25.68
N GLY A 319 5.38 -16.73 24.71
CA GLY A 319 6.83 -16.57 24.70
C GLY A 319 7.33 -15.14 24.42
N LEU A 320 6.45 -14.22 24.00
CA LEU A 320 6.75 -12.79 23.88
C LEU A 320 6.47 -12.06 25.20
N ARG A 321 5.40 -12.46 25.92
CA ARG A 321 5.09 -11.94 27.27
C ARG A 321 6.21 -12.24 28.24
N GLU A 322 6.85 -13.40 28.15
CA GLU A 322 7.94 -13.81 29.04
C GLU A 322 9.29 -13.65 28.32
N SER A 323 10.23 -12.91 28.91
CA SER A 323 11.59 -12.89 28.36
C SER A 323 12.23 -14.28 28.42
N SER A 324 13.14 -14.53 27.48
CA SER A 324 13.88 -15.81 27.40
C SER A 324 14.62 -16.18 28.70
N ASP A 325 15.00 -15.19 29.51
CA ASP A 325 15.65 -15.36 30.81
C ASP A 325 14.66 -15.41 32.00
N GLY A 326 13.35 -15.30 31.75
CA GLY A 326 12.31 -15.28 32.77
C GLY A 326 12.32 -14.04 33.68
N SER A 327 13.24 -13.09 33.46
CA SER A 327 13.47 -11.95 34.34
C SER A 327 12.49 -10.80 34.11
N ARG A 328 11.82 -10.76 32.95
CA ARG A 328 10.98 -9.64 32.53
C ARG A 328 9.69 -10.15 31.90
N GLN A 329 8.60 -9.54 32.31
CA GLN A 329 7.35 -9.60 31.57
C GLN A 329 7.26 -8.40 30.63
N ARG A 330 6.70 -8.63 29.44
CA ARG A 330 6.38 -7.61 28.44
C ARG A 330 4.87 -7.49 28.33
N THR A 331 4.40 -6.27 28.09
CA THR A 331 3.00 -6.02 27.77
C THR A 331 2.77 -6.24 26.28
N LEU A 332 1.68 -6.91 25.93
CA LEU A 332 1.22 -7.02 24.54
C LEU A 332 -0.07 -6.21 24.39
N ALA A 333 -0.22 -5.51 23.27
CA ALA A 333 -1.43 -4.77 22.93
C ALA A 333 -1.77 -4.92 21.45
N VAL A 334 -3.00 -4.57 21.09
CA VAL A 334 -3.47 -4.49 19.70
C VAL A 334 -3.79 -3.04 19.35
N LEU A 335 -3.34 -2.57 18.19
CA LEU A 335 -3.67 -1.27 17.61
C LEU A 335 -4.13 -1.46 16.16
N SER A 336 -5.42 -1.32 15.92
CA SER A 336 -6.02 -1.61 14.62
C SER A 336 -6.77 -0.41 14.03
N LYS A 337 -6.90 -0.41 12.70
CA LYS A 337 -7.76 0.51 11.94
C LYS A 337 -9.15 -0.09 11.65
N ASN A 338 -9.47 -1.24 12.25
CA ASN A 338 -10.65 -2.01 11.93
C ASN A 338 -11.94 -1.20 12.08
N GLU A 339 -12.77 -1.25 11.03
CA GLU A 339 -13.96 -0.41 10.95
C GLU A 339 -15.15 -0.89 11.77
N GLU A 340 -15.06 -2.05 12.42
CA GLU A 340 -16.11 -2.58 13.29
C GLU A 340 -15.81 -2.28 14.78
N GLY A 341 -14.67 -1.64 15.05
CA GLY A 341 -14.30 -1.16 16.38
C GLY A 341 -13.77 -2.24 17.34
N VAL A 342 -13.46 -1.81 18.56
CA VAL A 342 -12.70 -2.62 19.53
C VAL A 342 -13.41 -3.91 19.95
N VAL A 343 -14.74 -3.89 20.00
CA VAL A 343 -15.56 -5.05 20.42
C VAL A 343 -15.48 -6.17 19.39
N ALA A 344 -15.52 -5.85 18.09
CA ALA A 344 -15.42 -6.84 17.02
C ALA A 344 -14.05 -7.52 17.01
N VAL A 345 -12.98 -6.74 17.16
CA VAL A 345 -11.60 -7.24 17.30
C VAL A 345 -11.50 -8.18 18.50
N LEU A 346 -12.00 -7.75 19.66
CA LEU A 346 -11.98 -8.56 20.89
C LEU A 346 -12.78 -9.86 20.74
N ASN A 347 -13.99 -9.82 20.16
CA ASN A 347 -14.78 -11.03 19.94
C ASN A 347 -14.04 -12.04 19.03
N LEU A 348 -13.40 -11.60 17.94
CA LEU A 348 -12.59 -12.51 17.11
C LEU A 348 -11.42 -13.12 17.87
N LEU A 349 -10.70 -12.31 18.67
CA LEU A 349 -9.60 -12.80 19.52
C LEU A 349 -10.09 -13.81 20.56
N THR A 350 -11.23 -13.55 21.22
CA THR A 350 -11.84 -14.46 22.19
C THR A 350 -12.30 -15.77 21.53
N LEU A 351 -12.87 -15.72 20.32
CA LEU A 351 -13.24 -16.94 19.58
C LEU A 351 -12.00 -17.82 19.30
N ALA A 352 -10.86 -17.22 18.97
CA ALA A 352 -9.58 -17.91 18.76
C ALA A 352 -8.83 -18.26 20.06
N GLY A 353 -9.29 -17.75 21.22
CA GLY A 353 -8.59 -17.89 22.50
C GLY A 353 -7.22 -17.20 22.50
N LEU A 354 -7.12 -16.04 21.85
CA LEU A 354 -5.93 -15.20 21.77
C LEU A 354 -6.02 -13.95 22.65
N ASP A 355 -7.21 -13.58 23.10
CA ASP A 355 -7.45 -12.38 23.91
C ASP A 355 -6.70 -12.41 25.24
N GLU A 356 -6.56 -13.59 25.88
CA GLU A 356 -5.84 -13.77 27.15
C GLU A 356 -4.37 -13.31 27.16
N PHE A 357 -3.77 -13.11 25.97
CA PHE A 357 -2.38 -12.67 25.84
C PHE A 357 -2.21 -11.14 25.81
N PHE A 358 -3.29 -10.38 25.60
CA PHE A 358 -3.24 -8.94 25.40
C PHE A 358 -3.73 -8.19 26.63
N SER A 359 -3.05 -7.09 26.98
CA SER A 359 -3.42 -6.22 28.08
C SER A 359 -4.31 -5.05 27.65
N ALA A 360 -4.26 -4.68 26.36
CA ALA A 360 -5.08 -3.61 25.80
C ALA A 360 -5.32 -3.80 24.30
N ILE A 361 -6.43 -3.26 23.81
CA ILE A 361 -6.81 -3.16 22.40
C ILE A 361 -7.27 -1.72 22.16
N TRP A 362 -6.77 -1.08 21.11
CA TRP A 362 -7.18 0.25 20.68
C TRP A 362 -7.54 0.26 19.20
N THR A 363 -8.54 1.05 18.84
CA THR A 363 -8.94 1.28 17.45
C THR A 363 -8.86 2.75 17.06
N ILE A 364 -8.43 3.00 15.82
CA ILE A 364 -8.45 4.33 15.19
C ILE A 364 -9.19 4.24 13.83
N PRO A 365 -9.82 5.30 13.32
CA PRO A 365 -10.00 6.62 13.92
C PRO A 365 -10.98 6.61 15.11
N ALA A 366 -11.02 7.73 15.84
CA ALA A 366 -11.88 7.90 17.01
C ALA A 366 -13.37 7.92 16.62
N ARG A 367 -14.20 7.16 17.34
CA ARG A 367 -15.65 7.02 17.07
C ARG A 367 -16.48 7.42 18.27
N ARG A 368 -17.60 8.10 18.03
CA ARG A 368 -18.47 8.62 19.11
C ARG A 368 -19.44 7.59 19.68
N SER A 369 -19.79 6.56 18.92
CA SER A 369 -20.85 5.60 19.25
C SER A 369 -20.35 4.22 19.64
N ILE A 370 -19.05 3.96 19.50
CA ILE A 370 -18.43 2.67 19.77
C ILE A 370 -17.17 2.95 20.60
N PRO A 371 -16.91 2.17 21.67
CA PRO A 371 -15.69 2.31 22.44
C PRO A 371 -14.45 2.21 21.54
N ASN A 372 -13.44 3.05 21.78
CA ASN A 372 -12.20 3.02 21.01
C ASN A 372 -11.08 2.25 21.71
N GLY A 373 -11.31 1.80 22.95
CA GLY A 373 -10.32 1.03 23.71
C GLY A 373 -10.95 0.01 24.65
N ALA A 374 -10.22 -1.08 24.87
CA ALA A 374 -10.49 -2.08 25.88
C ALA A 374 -9.17 -2.45 26.57
N TYR A 375 -9.21 -2.75 27.87
CA TYR A 375 -8.06 -3.22 28.63
C TYR A 375 -8.45 -4.38 29.54
N GLN A 376 -7.47 -5.23 29.86
CA GLN A 376 -7.68 -6.39 30.71
C GLN A 376 -7.22 -6.12 32.16
N GLU A 377 -8.09 -6.37 33.13
CA GLU A 377 -7.81 -6.25 34.57
C GLU A 377 -8.51 -7.39 35.31
N GLY A 378 -7.79 -8.13 36.16
CA GLY A 378 -8.37 -9.26 36.89
C GLY A 378 -8.91 -10.42 36.02
N GLY A 379 -8.52 -10.49 34.74
CA GLY A 379 -9.06 -11.45 33.77
C GLY A 379 -10.36 -11.01 33.09
N GLU A 380 -10.88 -9.83 33.42
CA GLU A 380 -12.05 -9.23 32.78
C GLU A 380 -11.64 -8.10 31.83
N TRP A 381 -12.46 -7.86 30.81
CA TRP A 381 -12.26 -6.80 29.83
C TRP A 381 -13.08 -5.57 30.20
N HIS A 382 -12.43 -4.41 30.26
CA HIS A 382 -13.02 -3.13 30.57
C HIS A 382 -12.88 -2.19 29.38
N PHE A 383 -13.98 -1.52 29.01
CA PHE A 383 -13.97 -0.52 27.94
C PHE A 383 -13.61 0.87 28.47
N PHE A 384 -12.91 1.64 27.64
CA PHE A 384 -12.56 3.02 27.94
C PHE A 384 -12.40 3.84 26.65
N GLU A 385 -12.29 5.15 26.81
CA GLU A 385 -12.00 6.08 25.71
C GLU A 385 -10.52 6.48 25.73
N PRO A 386 -9.64 5.82 24.94
CA PRO A 386 -8.26 6.27 24.80
C PRO A 386 -8.21 7.67 24.17
N PRO A 387 -7.10 8.41 24.33
CA PRO A 387 -6.99 9.78 23.82
C PRO A 387 -6.78 9.85 22.28
N VAL A 388 -7.34 8.90 21.52
CA VAL A 388 -7.21 8.79 20.05
C VAL A 388 -7.67 10.06 19.32
N ALA A 389 -8.70 10.74 19.82
CA ALA A 389 -9.21 11.99 19.22
C ALA A 389 -8.25 13.19 19.34
N ARG A 390 -7.19 13.07 20.15
CA ARG A 390 -6.17 14.12 20.36
C ARG A 390 -4.89 13.84 19.59
N VAL A 391 -4.82 12.71 18.90
CA VAL A 391 -3.64 12.26 18.16
C VAL A 391 -4.01 12.21 16.68
N HIS A 392 -3.04 12.46 15.80
CA HIS A 392 -3.25 12.24 14.37
C HIS A 392 -3.62 10.78 14.12
N GLU A 393 -4.51 10.51 13.16
CA GLU A 393 -5.12 9.19 12.91
C GLU A 393 -4.16 8.19 12.23
N HIS A 394 -3.00 8.01 12.84
CA HIS A 394 -1.89 7.23 12.32
C HIS A 394 -1.16 6.51 13.47
N LYS A 395 -0.82 5.24 13.25
CA LYS A 395 -0.29 4.37 14.32
C LYS A 395 1.03 4.87 14.91
N ALA A 396 1.92 5.41 14.08
CA ALA A 396 3.16 5.99 14.58
C ALA A 396 2.91 7.14 15.59
N ASP A 397 1.97 8.05 15.32
CA ASP A 397 1.62 9.13 16.25
C ASP A 397 0.98 8.59 17.53
N VAL A 398 0.13 7.56 17.42
CA VAL A 398 -0.45 6.85 18.57
C VAL A 398 0.65 6.28 19.46
N LEU A 399 1.65 5.59 18.90
CA LEU A 399 2.75 5.02 19.69
C LEU A 399 3.64 6.08 20.35
N HIS A 400 3.81 7.26 19.73
CA HIS A 400 4.45 8.41 20.37
C HIS A 400 3.63 8.92 21.55
N SER A 401 2.30 9.00 21.42
CA SER A 401 1.39 9.36 22.51
C SER A 401 1.44 8.33 23.65
N VAL A 402 1.46 7.02 23.32
CA VAL A 402 1.61 5.93 24.30
C VAL A 402 2.91 6.04 25.08
N ALA A 403 4.04 6.33 24.41
CA ALA A 403 5.32 6.52 25.10
C ALA A 403 5.32 7.79 25.99
N GLY A 404 4.64 8.86 25.54
CA GLY A 404 4.56 10.12 26.26
C GLY A 404 3.68 10.09 27.52
N ASP A 405 2.57 9.35 27.47
CA ASP A 405 1.63 9.21 28.58
C ASP A 405 1.01 7.78 28.64
N PRO A 406 1.79 6.77 29.08
CA PRO A 406 1.33 5.38 29.12
C PRO A 406 0.05 5.17 29.93
N ALA A 407 -0.15 5.94 31.02
CA ALA A 407 -1.31 5.78 31.91
C ALA A 407 -2.64 6.13 31.24
N SER A 408 -2.63 7.05 30.26
CA SER A 408 -3.83 7.38 29.48
C SER A 408 -4.25 6.29 28.49
N TRP A 409 -3.33 5.39 28.12
CA TRP A 409 -3.56 4.29 27.18
C TRP A 409 -3.70 2.93 27.87
N PHE A 410 -3.21 2.81 29.10
CA PHE A 410 -3.32 1.64 29.98
C PHE A 410 -3.90 2.07 31.34
N PRO A 411 -5.23 2.25 31.45
CA PRO A 411 -5.88 2.71 32.69
C PRO A 411 -5.57 1.83 33.91
N GLN A 412 -5.28 0.54 33.71
CA GLN A 412 -4.87 -0.37 34.77
C GLN A 412 -3.58 0.06 35.48
N LEU A 413 -2.75 0.94 34.90
CA LEU A 413 -1.57 1.51 35.56
C LEU A 413 -1.92 2.43 36.74
N ALA A 414 -3.15 2.96 36.80
CA ALA A 414 -3.59 3.82 37.89
C ALA A 414 -3.98 3.06 39.17
N GLY A 415 -4.21 1.75 39.07
CA GLY A 415 -4.53 0.89 40.21
C GLY A 415 -3.33 0.64 41.11
N SER A 416 -3.57 0.23 42.37
CA SER A 416 -2.50 -0.15 43.31
C SER A 416 -1.63 -1.30 42.81
N ASP A 417 -2.17 -2.12 41.91
CA ASP A 417 -1.50 -3.27 41.31
C ASP A 417 -1.00 -3.00 39.88
N GLY A 418 -1.01 -1.73 39.44
CA GLY A 418 -0.73 -1.37 38.04
C GLY A 418 0.65 -1.82 37.53
N GLU A 419 1.68 -1.76 38.38
CA GLU A 419 3.02 -2.27 38.02
C GLU A 419 3.05 -3.80 37.85
N GLN A 420 2.18 -4.55 38.51
CA GLN A 420 2.10 -6.00 38.35
C GLN A 420 1.43 -6.39 37.04
N CYS A 421 0.38 -5.66 36.62
CA CYS A 421 -0.35 -5.95 35.39
C CYS A 421 0.42 -5.55 34.13
N CYS A 422 1.19 -4.46 34.18
CA CYS A 422 1.89 -3.89 33.02
C CYS A 422 3.32 -3.42 33.40
N PRO A 423 4.23 -4.36 33.72
CA PRO A 423 5.53 -4.03 34.27
C PRO A 423 6.41 -3.26 33.29
N GLY A 424 6.98 -2.14 33.77
CA GLY A 424 7.94 -1.34 33.01
C GLY A 424 7.33 -0.41 31.96
N LEU A 425 6.02 -0.17 31.99
CA LEU A 425 5.40 0.88 31.18
C LEU A 425 5.55 2.27 31.81
N LEU A 426 5.72 2.38 33.13
CA LEU A 426 6.07 3.66 33.77
C LEU A 426 7.47 4.08 33.33
N GLY A 427 7.55 5.15 32.53
CA GLY A 427 8.80 5.59 31.89
C GLY A 427 9.13 4.88 30.57
N LEU A 428 8.11 4.35 29.89
CA LEU A 428 8.25 3.78 28.55
C LEU A 428 8.81 4.80 27.56
N GLY A 429 10.00 4.53 27.00
CA GLY A 429 10.51 5.24 25.84
C GLY A 429 10.00 4.63 24.54
N LEU A 430 10.05 5.39 23.45
CA LEU A 430 9.71 4.91 22.10
C LEU A 430 10.54 3.70 21.67
N GLU A 431 11.81 3.67 22.06
CA GLU A 431 12.70 2.55 21.84
C GLU A 431 12.26 1.30 22.62
N GLY A 432 11.45 1.44 23.67
CA GLY A 432 10.85 0.30 24.38
C GLY A 432 9.67 -0.34 23.66
N ILE A 433 9.23 0.19 22.52
CA ILE A 433 8.03 -0.24 21.79
C ILE A 433 8.41 -0.93 20.48
N VAL A 434 7.79 -2.08 20.19
CA VAL A 434 7.81 -2.74 18.88
C VAL A 434 6.41 -2.68 18.27
N LEU A 435 6.29 -2.26 17.00
CA LEU A 435 5.06 -2.42 16.21
C LEU A 435 5.20 -3.61 15.25
N VAL A 436 4.27 -4.56 15.33
CA VAL A 436 4.14 -5.66 14.38
C VAL A 436 2.93 -5.37 13.50
N ASP A 437 3.15 -5.12 12.22
CA ASP A 437 2.12 -4.57 11.34
C ASP A 437 2.42 -5.00 9.90
N ASP A 438 1.38 -5.17 9.11
CA ASP A 438 1.45 -5.58 7.72
C ASP A 438 1.31 -4.39 6.76
N GLU A 439 1.13 -3.16 7.24
CA GLU A 439 1.10 -1.96 6.41
C GLU A 439 2.37 -1.10 6.63
N ARG A 440 3.12 -0.84 5.55
CA ARG A 440 4.39 -0.10 5.65
C ARG A 440 4.19 1.36 6.00
N ALA A 441 3.07 1.94 5.55
CA ALA A 441 2.72 3.32 5.84
C ALA A 441 2.63 3.55 7.35
N ASN A 442 2.12 2.57 8.12
CA ASN A 442 1.95 2.69 9.57
C ASN A 442 3.27 2.91 10.36
N PHE A 443 4.45 2.63 9.78
CA PHE A 443 5.76 2.82 10.44
C PHE A 443 6.31 4.26 10.39
N ARG A 444 5.71 5.15 9.59
CA ARG A 444 6.11 6.54 9.50
C ARG A 444 4.91 7.40 9.14
N SER A 445 4.59 8.34 10.02
CA SER A 445 3.59 9.36 9.77
C SER A 445 4.12 10.45 8.87
N ASN A 446 3.24 10.95 8.00
CA ASN A 446 3.44 12.16 7.20
C ASN A 446 2.85 13.40 7.89
N SER A 447 2.41 13.28 9.15
CA SER A 447 1.96 14.42 9.93
C SER A 447 3.11 15.41 10.20
N THR A 448 2.78 16.60 10.70
CA THR A 448 3.77 17.61 11.08
C THR A 448 4.75 17.15 12.17
N SER A 449 4.42 16.09 12.92
CA SER A 449 5.31 15.49 13.92
C SER A 449 6.40 14.62 13.30
N GLU A 450 6.20 14.19 12.04
CA GLU A 450 6.97 13.14 11.38
C GLU A 450 7.20 11.90 12.26
N ALA A 451 6.19 11.49 13.03
CA ALA A 451 6.30 10.38 13.95
C ALA A 451 6.83 9.11 13.26
N LYS A 452 7.86 8.50 13.84
CA LYS A 452 8.53 7.30 13.32
C LYS A 452 8.49 6.20 14.35
N VAL A 453 8.18 4.98 13.91
CA VAL A 453 8.35 3.79 14.74
C VAL A 453 9.82 3.35 14.68
N LEU A 454 10.46 3.24 15.85
CA LEU A 454 11.88 2.93 15.94
C LEU A 454 12.15 1.43 15.74
N ARG A 455 11.28 0.55 16.26
CA ARG A 455 11.40 -0.90 16.12
C ARG A 455 10.12 -1.46 15.55
N TYR A 456 10.22 -2.17 14.43
CA TYR A 456 9.04 -2.76 13.82
C TYR A 456 9.32 -4.11 13.17
N CYS A 457 8.26 -4.89 13.04
CA CYS A 457 8.21 -6.15 12.31
C CYS A 457 7.15 -6.03 11.22
N LYS A 458 7.58 -5.98 9.96
CA LYS A 458 6.68 -5.98 8.80
C LYS A 458 6.22 -7.40 8.51
N VAL A 459 4.91 -7.64 8.61
CA VAL A 459 4.29 -8.91 8.21
C VAL A 459 4.09 -8.92 6.70
N ALA A 460 4.33 -10.05 6.04
CA ALA A 460 4.16 -10.17 4.60
C ALA A 460 2.67 -10.13 4.23
N ARG A 461 2.35 -9.41 3.15
CA ARG A 461 1.07 -9.55 2.44
C ARG A 461 1.32 -10.27 1.13
N TYR A 462 0.34 -11.05 0.68
CA TYR A 462 0.43 -11.81 -0.56
C TYR A 462 -0.97 -12.05 -1.12
N ASP A 463 -1.02 -12.36 -2.40
CA ASP A 463 -2.26 -12.65 -3.10
C ASP A 463 -2.24 -14.11 -3.52
N GLU A 464 -3.24 -14.87 -3.08
CA GLU A 464 -3.31 -16.30 -3.34
C GLU A 464 -4.76 -16.78 -3.31
N VAL A 465 -5.01 -17.97 -3.86
CA VAL A 465 -6.29 -18.65 -3.73
C VAL A 465 -6.46 -19.06 -2.27
N TYR A 466 -7.50 -18.51 -1.65
CA TYR A 466 -7.81 -18.75 -0.25
C TYR A 466 -9.01 -19.67 -0.11
N ARG A 467 -8.74 -20.94 0.21
CA ARG A 467 -9.77 -21.94 0.49
C ARG A 467 -10.83 -21.95 -0.63
N ASP A 468 -12.10 -21.76 -0.30
CA ASP A 468 -13.24 -21.64 -1.20
C ASP A 468 -13.65 -20.18 -1.51
N CYS A 469 -12.94 -19.18 -0.98
CA CYS A 469 -13.15 -17.77 -1.31
C CYS A 469 -12.60 -17.39 -2.70
N GLY A 470 -11.80 -18.27 -3.32
CA GLY A 470 -11.12 -17.97 -4.58
C GLY A 470 -9.88 -17.08 -4.35
N PRO A 471 -9.38 -16.39 -5.39
CA PRO A 471 -8.22 -15.51 -5.26
C PRO A 471 -8.56 -14.31 -4.37
N LEU A 472 -7.87 -14.19 -3.25
CA LEU A 472 -7.91 -13.00 -2.40
C LEU A 472 -6.62 -12.19 -2.59
N ASN A 473 -6.76 -10.87 -2.52
CA ASN A 473 -5.62 -9.96 -2.51
C ASN A 473 -5.28 -9.57 -1.08
N GLN A 474 -4.02 -9.23 -0.86
CA GLN A 474 -3.51 -8.66 0.39
C GLN A 474 -3.70 -9.54 1.63
N MET A 475 -3.81 -10.86 1.48
CA MET A 475 -3.79 -11.78 2.62
C MET A 475 -2.47 -11.69 3.37
N GLY A 476 -2.48 -12.01 4.65
CA GLY A 476 -1.28 -11.95 5.48
C GLY A 476 -1.29 -12.94 6.61
N GLY A 477 -0.86 -12.48 7.78
CA GLY A 477 -0.74 -13.24 9.00
C GLY A 477 0.69 -13.65 9.32
N ILE A 478 1.15 -13.34 10.52
CA ILE A 478 2.46 -13.82 11.02
C ILE A 478 2.45 -15.34 11.02
N GLY A 479 3.47 -15.98 10.45
CA GLY A 479 3.56 -17.43 10.37
C GLY A 479 2.50 -18.06 9.46
N ALA A 480 1.96 -17.30 8.53
CA ALA A 480 1.04 -17.82 7.53
C ALA A 480 1.70 -18.81 6.58
N HIS A 481 2.95 -18.57 6.16
CA HIS A 481 3.68 -19.47 5.25
C HIS A 481 4.88 -20.17 5.90
N SER A 482 5.35 -19.69 7.07
CA SER A 482 6.51 -20.29 7.72
C SER A 482 6.52 -20.09 9.22
N ASP A 483 6.73 -21.16 9.97
CA ASP A 483 6.95 -21.09 11.42
C ASP A 483 8.18 -20.26 11.81
N LYS A 484 9.12 -20.06 10.86
CA LYS A 484 10.29 -19.18 11.03
C LYS A 484 9.91 -17.73 11.33
N ASP A 485 8.71 -17.29 10.96
CA ASP A 485 8.24 -15.95 11.29
C ASP A 485 8.11 -15.76 12.80
N PHE A 486 7.58 -16.77 13.50
CA PHE A 486 7.44 -16.74 14.95
C PHE A 486 8.81 -16.70 15.64
N GLU A 487 9.76 -17.48 15.13
CA GLU A 487 11.15 -17.49 15.64
C GLU A 487 11.84 -16.15 15.41
N THR A 488 11.69 -15.59 14.20
CA THR A 488 12.28 -14.30 13.81
C THR A 488 11.73 -13.16 14.66
N LEU A 489 10.40 -13.09 14.83
CA LEU A 489 9.76 -12.09 15.66
C LEU A 489 10.21 -12.19 17.12
N ARG A 490 10.28 -13.41 17.67
CA ARG A 490 10.73 -13.62 19.04
C ARG A 490 12.18 -13.18 19.23
N ALA A 491 13.08 -13.60 18.34
CA ALA A 491 14.49 -13.21 18.40
C ALA A 491 14.67 -11.68 18.29
N PHE A 492 13.88 -11.03 17.43
CA PHE A 492 13.88 -9.57 17.32
C PHE A 492 13.42 -8.87 18.60
N VAL A 493 12.33 -9.33 19.22
CA VAL A 493 11.83 -8.72 20.47
C VAL A 493 12.82 -8.92 21.64
N GLU A 494 13.57 -10.03 21.64
CA GLU A 494 14.63 -10.28 22.63
C GLU A 494 15.88 -9.42 22.41
N SER A 495 16.27 -9.16 21.16
CA SER A 495 17.53 -8.49 20.82
C SER A 495 17.41 -7.61 19.56
N PRO A 496 16.63 -6.52 19.60
CA PRO A 496 16.33 -5.72 18.42
C PRO A 496 17.57 -5.10 17.75
N TRP A 497 18.62 -4.82 18.51
CA TRP A 497 19.91 -4.31 18.03
C TRP A 497 20.69 -5.26 17.13
N GLN A 498 20.28 -6.53 17.02
CA GLN A 498 20.82 -7.46 16.03
C GLN A 498 20.15 -7.32 14.66
N TYR A 499 19.13 -6.47 14.56
CA TYR A 499 18.34 -6.23 13.37
C TYR A 499 18.46 -4.76 12.94
N PRO A 500 19.68 -4.23 12.72
CA PRO A 500 19.84 -2.84 12.33
C PRO A 500 19.10 -2.57 11.03
N TYR A 501 18.46 -1.41 10.96
CA TYR A 501 17.95 -0.89 9.71
C TYR A 501 19.15 -0.69 8.79
N GLU A 502 19.15 -1.36 7.64
CA GLU A 502 20.14 -1.16 6.58
C GLU A 502 19.97 0.27 6.04
N SER A 503 20.56 1.26 6.72
CA SER A 503 20.83 2.54 6.10
C SER A 503 21.85 2.27 5.00
N LEU A 504 21.54 2.69 3.77
CA LEU A 504 22.58 2.81 2.76
C LEU A 504 23.74 3.57 3.40
N PRO A 505 24.99 3.09 3.29
CA PRO A 505 26.13 3.82 3.81
C PRO A 505 26.06 5.24 3.25
N ASP A 506 25.99 6.24 4.14
CA ASP A 506 25.88 7.63 3.75
C ASP A 506 27.02 7.95 2.76
N PRO A 507 26.73 8.23 1.48
CA PRO A 507 27.77 8.45 0.49
C PRO A 507 28.69 9.60 0.92
N ALA A 508 28.17 10.57 1.69
CA ALA A 508 28.94 11.71 2.18
C ALA A 508 30.07 11.31 3.14
N LEU A 509 29.95 10.19 3.86
CA LEU A 509 31.02 9.67 4.73
C LEU A 509 32.03 8.79 3.99
N SER A 510 31.73 8.35 2.77
CA SER A 510 32.66 7.61 1.91
C SER A 510 33.63 8.52 1.14
N VAL A 511 33.41 9.84 1.15
CA VAL A 511 34.27 10.85 0.50
C VAL A 511 35.21 11.51 1.53
N SER A 512 36.11 10.73 2.12
CA SER A 512 37.25 11.22 2.91
C SER A 512 38.37 10.20 2.76
N ARG A 513 39.48 10.39 2.03
CA ARG A 513 40.21 11.56 1.55
C ARG A 513 40.88 11.19 0.22
N ALA A 514 40.60 11.92 -0.84
CA ALA A 514 41.60 12.18 -1.87
C ALA A 514 42.06 13.63 -1.69
N PRO A 515 43.37 13.92 -1.68
CA PRO A 515 43.87 15.28 -1.49
C PRO A 515 43.64 16.07 -2.78
N THR A 516 42.59 16.88 -2.83
CA THR A 516 42.39 17.84 -3.93
C THR A 516 42.98 19.18 -3.54
N ASP A 517 44.18 19.40 -4.08
CA ASP A 517 44.71 20.71 -4.40
C ASP A 517 43.90 21.32 -5.56
N ARG A 518 43.88 22.66 -5.62
CA ARG A 518 43.31 23.57 -6.64
C ARG A 518 41.93 24.18 -6.42
N SER A 519 42.04 25.42 -5.95
CA SER A 519 41.21 26.60 -6.13
C SER A 519 40.70 26.85 -7.56
N ALA A 520 39.40 27.20 -7.67
CA ALA A 520 38.84 28.05 -8.72
C ALA A 520 37.50 28.70 -8.25
N PRO A 521 37.11 29.86 -8.81
CA PRO A 521 36.26 30.84 -8.11
C PRO A 521 34.77 30.78 -8.45
N LEU A 522 33.96 31.21 -7.48
CA LEU A 522 32.51 31.36 -7.52
C LEU A 522 32.06 32.51 -8.43
N LEU A 523 31.14 32.24 -9.36
CA LEU A 523 30.29 33.23 -10.02
C LEU A 523 28.84 32.98 -9.61
N ARG A 524 28.21 34.01 -9.03
CA ARG A 524 26.78 34.06 -8.68
C ARG A 524 25.96 34.57 -9.87
N PRO A 525 24.78 34.02 -10.15
CA PRO A 525 23.75 34.70 -10.93
C PRO A 525 22.67 35.34 -10.04
N SER A 526 22.24 36.52 -10.48
CA SER A 526 21.21 37.40 -9.92
C SER A 526 19.79 36.86 -10.13
N SER A 527 18.95 37.02 -9.11
CA SER A 527 17.50 36.84 -9.13
C SER A 527 16.78 37.89 -9.99
N ARG A 528 15.77 37.45 -10.75
CA ARG A 528 14.75 38.31 -11.38
C ARG A 528 13.37 37.87 -10.90
N GLU A 529 12.64 38.84 -10.37
CA GLU A 529 11.25 38.74 -9.93
C GLU A 529 10.30 38.71 -11.14
N PHE A 530 9.26 37.89 -11.08
CA PHE A 530 8.13 37.95 -12.01
C PHE A 530 6.84 38.26 -11.26
N GLY A 531 6.15 39.28 -11.77
CA GLY A 531 4.90 39.81 -11.25
C GLY A 531 3.69 38.95 -11.60
N SER A 532 2.69 39.08 -10.74
CA SER A 532 1.38 38.45 -10.77
C SER A 532 0.41 39.15 -11.75
N ALA A 533 -0.49 38.37 -12.34
CA ALA A 533 -1.64 38.84 -13.12
C ALA A 533 -2.90 38.01 -12.79
N PRO A 534 -4.12 38.54 -13.04
CA PRO A 534 -5.27 38.30 -12.19
C PRO A 534 -6.31 37.28 -12.71
N SER A 535 -7.10 36.81 -11.76
CA SER A 535 -8.29 35.96 -11.84
C SER A 535 -9.46 36.59 -12.62
N LEU A 536 -10.08 35.82 -13.52
CA LEU A 536 -11.43 36.11 -14.03
C LEU A 536 -12.27 34.83 -14.27
N ALA A 537 -13.53 34.99 -13.82
CA ALA A 537 -14.74 34.17 -13.80
C ALA A 537 -15.04 33.16 -14.94
N ARG A 538 -15.70 32.06 -14.52
CA ARG A 538 -16.40 31.03 -15.31
C ARG A 538 -17.67 31.54 -16.00
N PRO A 539 -18.10 30.85 -17.07
CA PRO A 539 -19.49 30.41 -17.11
C PRO A 539 -19.67 28.93 -17.53
N SER A 540 -20.92 28.51 -17.38
CA SER A 540 -21.48 27.17 -17.23
C SER A 540 -21.87 26.44 -18.51
N SER A 541 -21.98 25.11 -18.34
CA SER A 541 -22.89 24.14 -18.97
C SER A 541 -22.73 23.82 -20.45
N VAL A 542 -22.28 22.59 -20.73
CA VAL A 542 -22.83 21.75 -21.80
C VAL A 542 -22.88 20.30 -21.31
N ALA A 543 -24.09 19.78 -21.17
CA ALA A 543 -24.39 18.38 -20.95
C ALA A 543 -24.50 17.64 -22.28
N SER A 544 -24.50 16.30 -22.20
CA SER A 544 -25.04 15.34 -23.18
C SER A 544 -24.06 14.72 -24.18
N LEU A 545 -23.22 13.77 -23.72
CA LEU A 545 -22.77 12.63 -24.52
C LEU A 545 -22.52 11.41 -23.60
N CYS A 546 -23.53 10.57 -23.41
CA CYS A 546 -23.34 9.19 -22.95
C CYS A 546 -24.24 8.29 -23.82
N ARG A 547 -23.62 7.36 -24.54
CA ARG A 547 -24.30 6.26 -25.23
C ARG A 547 -24.22 5.01 -24.37
N ASP A 548 -25.33 4.28 -24.36
CA ASP A 548 -25.54 3.00 -23.69
C ASP A 548 -24.40 2.00 -23.90
N ALA A 549 -23.82 1.53 -22.79
CA ALA A 549 -23.07 0.29 -22.73
C ALA A 549 -24.03 -0.81 -22.30
N SER A 550 -24.59 -1.54 -23.27
CA SER A 550 -25.37 -2.75 -23.01
C SER A 550 -24.48 -4.00 -23.00
N ALA A 551 -24.69 -4.78 -21.94
CA ALA A 551 -24.52 -6.23 -21.85
C ALA A 551 -23.13 -6.84 -22.12
N VAL A 552 -22.32 -6.86 -21.06
CA VAL A 552 -21.48 -8.03 -20.77
C VAL A 552 -21.83 -8.47 -19.34
N ASP A 553 -22.48 -9.62 -19.22
CA ASP A 553 -22.71 -10.29 -17.94
C ASP A 553 -21.37 -10.81 -17.42
N GLU A 554 -20.84 -10.19 -16.36
CA GLU A 554 -19.69 -10.69 -15.61
C GLU A 554 -19.81 -10.37 -14.10
N PRO A 555 -19.16 -11.17 -13.24
CA PRO A 555 -19.73 -11.65 -11.99
C PRO A 555 -19.75 -10.60 -10.86
N GLU A 556 -20.76 -10.69 -9.99
CA GLU A 556 -20.81 -9.94 -8.73
C GLU A 556 -19.51 -10.12 -7.93
N ARG A 557 -19.08 -9.09 -7.20
CA ARG A 557 -18.07 -9.21 -6.12
C ARG A 557 -18.41 -10.43 -5.25
N PRO A 558 -17.44 -11.21 -4.77
CA PRO A 558 -17.71 -12.23 -3.78
C PRO A 558 -18.23 -11.54 -2.52
N LYS A 559 -19.56 -11.48 -2.38
CA LYS A 559 -20.19 -11.61 -1.07
C LYS A 559 -19.52 -12.83 -0.44
N ALA A 560 -19.18 -12.79 0.86
CA ALA A 560 -18.71 -13.98 1.57
C ALA A 560 -19.49 -15.18 1.04
N PRO A 561 -18.80 -16.23 0.53
CA PRO A 561 -19.50 -17.29 -0.18
C PRO A 561 -20.66 -17.71 0.70
N ARG A 562 -21.89 -17.59 0.18
CA ARG A 562 -23.02 -18.26 0.81
C ARG A 562 -22.63 -19.72 0.74
N ILE A 563 -22.03 -20.23 1.81
CA ILE A 563 -21.71 -21.63 1.97
C ILE A 563 -23.08 -22.29 2.03
N ARG A 564 -23.65 -22.60 0.86
CA ARG A 564 -24.69 -23.60 0.73
C ARG A 564 -24.00 -24.89 1.13
N LYS A 565 -23.98 -25.17 2.43
CA LYS A 565 -23.88 -26.55 2.92
C LYS A 565 -25.06 -27.23 2.25
N SER A 566 -24.78 -27.91 1.14
CA SER A 566 -25.71 -28.86 0.55
C SER A 566 -26.13 -29.75 1.72
N ALA A 567 -27.37 -29.62 2.15
CA ALA A 567 -27.95 -30.49 3.15
C ALA A 567 -27.64 -31.91 2.69
N ARG A 568 -26.77 -32.59 3.43
CA ARG A 568 -26.50 -34.00 3.22
C ARG A 568 -27.86 -34.64 3.42
N ALA A 569 -28.51 -35.03 2.34
CA ALA A 569 -29.73 -35.80 2.40
C ALA A 569 -29.40 -37.00 3.29
N LEU A 570 -30.04 -37.04 4.46
CA LEU A 570 -30.21 -38.27 5.22
C LEU A 570 -30.97 -39.18 4.27
N GLY A 571 -30.21 -40.01 3.54
CA GLY A 571 -30.76 -41.09 2.75
C GLY A 571 -31.41 -42.04 3.73
N ASP A 572 -32.74 -42.11 3.66
CA ASP A 572 -33.51 -43.25 4.12
C ASP A 572 -32.95 -44.50 3.43
N GLU A 573 -32.05 -45.22 4.10
CA GLU A 573 -31.86 -46.63 3.79
C GLU A 573 -33.10 -47.39 4.29
N PRO A 574 -33.81 -48.12 3.42
CA PRO A 574 -34.89 -48.98 3.86
C PRO A 574 -34.30 -50.13 4.70
N PRO A 575 -35.01 -50.58 5.75
CA PRO A 575 -34.54 -51.71 6.54
C PRO A 575 -34.46 -52.99 5.68
N PRO A 576 -33.50 -53.89 5.96
CA PRO A 576 -33.39 -55.14 5.23
C PRO A 576 -34.65 -55.99 5.43
N ALA A 577 -35.19 -56.50 4.32
CA ALA A 577 -36.30 -57.44 4.31
C ALA A 577 -35.88 -58.79 4.92
N ALA A 578 -36.88 -59.43 5.53
CA ALA A 578 -36.84 -60.69 6.28
C ALA A 578 -36.24 -61.89 5.54
#